data_AF-A0A0R1S0B1-F1
#
_entry.id   AF-A0A0R1S0B1-F1
#
_cell.length_a   1.000
_cell.length_b   1.000
_cell.length_c   1.000
_cell.angle_alpha   90.00
_cell.angle_beta   90.00
_cell.angle_gamma   90.00
#
_symmetry.space_group_name_H-M   'P 1'
#
loop_
_entity.id
_entity.type
_entity.pdbx_description
1 polymer ?
#
loop_
_entity_poly.entity_id
_entity_poly.type
_entity_poly.pdbx_seq_one_letter_code
_entity_poly.pdbx_strand_id
1 'polypeptide(L)'
;MLPNQNHPHIVMDQAQYEQLSNDTSDKSTQIKELISYAIKADSIEDLAKLIDAPLLPQAVKDFNFLVNDKKRDMFLNRDLNTMRAFGDGPYYAIKVRHNILHTHGGAQRNEKCEVIDMNGNPVPHLYEAGELGDIFATKYLGSSSVADLLISGKIAGENAARTRKLDSAVDAITGASLIPELRSDAQITATNYETKENQAIGISSNGISDFPIVVRVTGSKNKLEKIEVLQQKESPDIGGLAIPKLTKAMLQDNTADVDSISGASATSGALKEAVKEAWNKLK
;
A
#
# COMPACT_ATOMS: atom_id res chain seq x y z
N MET A 1 13.19 -6.42 -14.24
CA MET A 1 13.15 -7.82 -13.76
C MET A 1 11.97 -7.89 -12.80
N LEU A 2 10.89 -8.61 -13.14
CA LEU A 2 9.73 -8.74 -12.25
C LEU A 2 10.17 -9.56 -11.02
N PRO A 3 10.20 -9.00 -9.80
CA PRO A 3 10.82 -9.67 -8.64
C PRO A 3 10.13 -10.97 -8.21
N ASN A 4 8.94 -11.27 -8.75
CA ASN A 4 7.99 -12.18 -8.11
C ASN A 4 7.41 -13.29 -9.01
N GLN A 5 7.98 -13.52 -10.20
CA GLN A 5 7.48 -14.55 -11.14
C GLN A 5 8.41 -15.73 -11.35
N ASN A 6 9.64 -15.67 -10.82
CA ASN A 6 10.50 -16.85 -10.79
C ASN A 6 10.05 -17.68 -9.58
N HIS A 7 9.70 -18.95 -9.81
CA HIS A 7 9.39 -19.94 -8.78
C HIS A 7 10.64 -20.81 -8.56
N PRO A 8 11.68 -20.31 -7.86
CA PRO A 8 12.89 -21.09 -7.62
C PRO A 8 12.60 -22.32 -6.77
N HIS A 9 13.46 -23.31 -6.92
CA HIS A 9 13.44 -24.52 -6.12
C HIS A 9 14.81 -24.72 -5.45
N ILE A 10 14.80 -25.17 -4.20
CA ILE A 10 15.99 -25.76 -3.57
C ILE A 10 16.01 -27.22 -4.00
N VAL A 11 17.08 -27.64 -4.67
CA VAL A 11 17.24 -29.02 -5.16
C VAL A 11 18.29 -29.75 -4.33
N MET A 12 18.03 -31.01 -3.99
CA MET A 12 18.92 -31.84 -3.16
C MET A 12 18.79 -33.33 -3.53
N ASP A 13 19.81 -34.12 -3.21
CA ASP A 13 19.79 -35.58 -3.36
C ASP A 13 19.37 -36.26 -2.04
N GLN A 14 19.39 -37.60 -2.03
CA GLN A 14 19.07 -38.42 -0.88
C GLN A 14 19.97 -38.14 0.33
N ALA A 15 21.29 -38.03 0.12
CA ALA A 15 22.23 -37.82 1.22
C ALA A 15 21.97 -36.50 1.97
N GLN A 16 21.67 -35.41 1.24
CA GLN A 16 21.30 -34.14 1.85
C GLN A 16 19.95 -34.22 2.56
N TYR A 17 18.97 -34.89 1.94
CA TYR A 17 17.64 -35.04 2.53
C TYR A 17 17.70 -35.82 3.86
N GLU A 18 18.50 -36.89 3.92
CA GLU A 18 18.73 -37.67 5.14
C GLU A 18 19.44 -36.86 6.21
N GLN A 19 20.46 -36.08 5.85
CA GLN A 19 21.14 -35.19 6.78
C GLN A 19 20.15 -34.21 7.44
N LEU A 20 19.27 -33.59 6.64
CA LEU A 20 18.26 -32.65 7.15
C LEU A 20 17.17 -33.35 7.95
N SER A 21 16.75 -34.55 7.51
CA SER A 21 15.76 -35.38 8.22
C SER A 21 16.25 -35.85 9.58
N ASN A 22 17.56 -36.06 9.72
CA ASN A 22 18.20 -36.48 10.96
C ASN A 22 18.78 -35.32 11.77
N ASP A 23 18.49 -34.07 11.40
CA ASP A 23 18.96 -32.90 12.15
C ASP A 23 18.42 -32.92 13.59
N THR A 24 19.31 -32.67 14.55
CA THR A 24 19.04 -32.63 15.99
C THR A 24 19.37 -31.27 16.62
N SER A 25 19.60 -30.25 15.80
CA SER A 25 19.86 -28.90 16.28
C SER A 25 18.59 -28.27 16.86
N ASP A 26 18.74 -27.10 17.50
CA ASP A 26 17.62 -26.29 17.99
C ASP A 26 16.63 -25.91 16.88
N LYS A 27 17.05 -25.97 15.60
CA LYS A 27 16.22 -25.68 14.42
C LYS A 27 15.62 -26.94 13.78
N SER A 28 15.87 -28.12 14.33
CA SER A 28 15.46 -29.41 13.73
C SER A 28 13.97 -29.47 13.39
N THR A 29 13.09 -28.94 14.24
CA THR A 29 11.64 -28.87 13.96
C THR A 29 11.34 -28.08 12.69
N GLN A 30 11.92 -26.90 12.54
CA GLN A 30 11.71 -26.05 11.35
C GLN A 30 12.32 -26.68 10.10
N ILE A 31 13.48 -27.31 10.22
CA ILE A 31 14.14 -28.01 9.11
C ILE A 31 13.27 -29.17 8.64
N LYS A 32 12.75 -29.99 9.56
CA LYS A 32 11.88 -31.14 9.25
C LYS A 32 10.56 -30.70 8.65
N GLU A 33 9.99 -29.60 9.12
CA GLU A 33 8.82 -28.97 8.51
C GLU A 33 9.11 -28.52 7.08
N LEU A 34 10.22 -27.80 6.85
CA LEU A 34 10.60 -27.32 5.52
C LEU A 34 10.77 -28.47 4.51
N ILE A 35 11.49 -29.53 4.87
CA ILE A 35 11.73 -30.65 3.95
C ILE A 35 10.49 -31.52 3.73
N SER A 36 9.47 -31.42 4.59
CA SER A 36 8.19 -32.12 4.38
C SER A 36 7.44 -31.64 3.13
N TYR A 37 7.75 -30.43 2.64
CA TYR A 37 7.21 -29.88 1.39
C TYR A 37 7.96 -30.34 0.14
N ALA A 38 8.98 -31.18 0.27
CA ALA A 38 9.79 -31.60 -0.86
C ALA A 38 9.02 -32.48 -1.85
N ILE A 39 9.10 -32.15 -3.12
CA ILE A 39 8.70 -32.99 -4.24
C ILE A 39 9.82 -34.00 -4.47
N LYS A 40 9.48 -35.30 -4.48
CA LYS A 40 10.43 -36.41 -4.69
C LYS A 40 10.34 -36.96 -6.11
N ALA A 41 11.48 -37.32 -6.70
CA ALA A 41 11.58 -38.10 -7.94
C ALA A 41 12.75 -39.08 -7.89
N ASP A 42 12.68 -40.17 -8.65
CA ASP A 42 13.75 -41.18 -8.65
C ASP A 42 14.96 -40.77 -9.51
N SER A 43 14.76 -39.88 -10.50
CA SER A 43 15.80 -39.36 -11.39
C SER A 43 15.78 -37.82 -11.46
N ILE A 44 16.90 -37.21 -11.83
CA ILE A 44 16.98 -35.76 -12.07
C ILE A 44 16.12 -35.37 -13.28
N GLU A 45 16.01 -36.23 -14.28
CA GLU A 45 15.17 -36.03 -15.46
C GLU A 45 13.69 -35.98 -15.11
N ASP A 46 13.23 -36.83 -14.18
CA ASP A 46 11.84 -36.82 -13.74
C ASP A 46 11.58 -35.65 -12.79
N LEU A 47 12.52 -35.31 -11.92
CA LEU A 47 12.41 -34.12 -11.09
C LEU A 47 12.29 -32.86 -11.95
N ALA A 48 13.11 -32.75 -13.01
CA ALA A 48 13.09 -31.64 -13.96
C ALA A 48 11.71 -31.47 -14.62
N LYS A 49 11.03 -32.55 -14.98
CA LYS A 49 9.66 -32.50 -15.52
C LYS A 49 8.65 -32.04 -14.47
N LEU A 50 8.77 -32.53 -13.22
CA LEU A 50 7.84 -32.18 -12.14
C LEU A 50 7.89 -30.70 -11.75
N ILE A 51 9.06 -30.07 -11.85
CA ILE A 51 9.27 -28.66 -11.45
C ILE A 51 9.40 -27.70 -12.63
N ASP A 52 9.18 -28.17 -13.87
CA ASP A 52 9.31 -27.41 -15.12
C ASP A 52 10.70 -26.75 -15.28
N ALA A 53 11.77 -27.52 -15.06
CA ALA A 53 13.16 -27.07 -15.11
C ALA A 53 14.00 -27.91 -16.11
N PRO A 54 13.85 -27.71 -17.43
CA PRO A 54 14.49 -28.55 -18.45
C PRO A 54 16.03 -28.55 -18.42
N LEU A 55 16.64 -27.51 -17.83
CA LEU A 55 18.10 -27.39 -17.70
C LEU A 55 18.66 -27.97 -16.39
N LEU A 56 17.80 -28.51 -15.51
CA LEU A 56 18.23 -29.07 -14.23
C LEU A 56 19.29 -30.20 -14.38
N PRO A 57 19.16 -31.17 -15.33
CA PRO A 57 20.19 -32.20 -15.51
C PRO A 57 21.57 -31.62 -15.85
N GLN A 58 21.61 -30.56 -16.66
CA GLN A 58 22.87 -29.88 -16.98
C GLN A 58 23.41 -29.12 -15.77
N ALA A 59 22.55 -28.39 -15.04
CA ALA A 59 22.95 -27.65 -13.86
C ALA A 59 23.54 -28.56 -12.76
N VAL A 60 23.00 -29.76 -12.56
CA VAL A 60 23.55 -30.76 -11.62
C VAL A 60 24.91 -31.28 -12.09
N LYS A 61 25.09 -31.55 -13.39
CA LYS A 61 26.39 -31.95 -13.97
C LYS A 61 27.43 -30.85 -13.79
N ASP A 62 27.07 -29.61 -14.09
CA ASP A 62 27.94 -28.45 -13.94
C ASP A 62 28.32 -28.23 -12.47
N PHE A 63 27.36 -28.32 -11.55
CA PHE A 63 27.62 -28.23 -10.12
C PHE A 63 28.59 -29.32 -9.64
N ASN A 64 28.38 -30.57 -10.06
CA ASN A 64 29.27 -31.68 -9.73
C ASN A 64 30.67 -31.46 -10.30
N PHE A 65 30.81 -30.94 -11.51
CA PHE A 65 32.10 -30.58 -12.11
C PHE A 65 32.83 -29.48 -11.34
N LEU A 66 32.11 -28.46 -10.85
CA LEU A 66 32.69 -27.40 -10.01
C LEU A 66 33.25 -27.96 -8.70
N VAL A 67 32.55 -28.91 -8.08
CA VAL A 67 32.93 -29.52 -6.81
C VAL A 67 34.01 -30.60 -6.97
N ASN A 68 33.91 -31.45 -7.99
CA ASN A 68 34.78 -32.63 -8.13
C ASN A 68 36.05 -32.32 -8.89
N ASP A 69 35.96 -31.59 -9.99
CA ASP A 69 37.07 -31.39 -10.92
C ASP A 69 37.74 -30.03 -10.71
N LYS A 70 36.94 -28.95 -10.72
CA LYS A 70 37.50 -27.60 -10.62
C LYS A 70 37.95 -27.22 -9.23
N LYS A 71 37.33 -27.81 -8.20
CA LYS A 71 37.57 -27.44 -6.80
C LYS A 71 37.49 -25.91 -6.66
N ARG A 72 36.46 -25.31 -7.26
CA ARG A 72 36.09 -23.90 -7.16
C ARG A 72 34.75 -23.64 -7.85
N ASP A 73 33.86 -22.91 -7.19
CA ASP A 73 32.71 -22.30 -7.85
C ASP A 73 33.15 -20.99 -8.55
N MET A 74 33.21 -21.02 -9.87
CA MET A 74 33.64 -19.88 -10.68
C MET A 74 32.50 -18.91 -11.04
N PHE A 75 31.25 -19.25 -10.71
CA PHE A 75 30.08 -18.46 -11.09
C PHE A 75 29.55 -17.61 -9.94
N LEU A 76 29.34 -18.24 -8.77
CA LEU A 76 28.77 -17.57 -7.60
C LEU A 76 29.77 -17.42 -6.45
N ASN A 77 30.98 -17.95 -6.61
CA ASN A 77 32.05 -17.89 -5.64
C ASN A 77 31.64 -18.46 -4.27
N ARG A 78 30.79 -19.50 -4.25
CA ARG A 78 30.44 -20.24 -3.03
C ARG A 78 31.67 -20.96 -2.47
N ASP A 79 31.81 -20.95 -1.15
CA ASP A 79 32.87 -21.69 -0.45
C ASP A 79 32.67 -23.20 -0.64
N LEU A 80 33.67 -23.88 -1.19
CA LEU A 80 33.67 -25.32 -1.45
C LEU A 80 33.50 -26.15 -0.19
N ASN A 81 33.95 -25.67 0.97
CA ASN A 81 33.77 -26.41 2.22
C ASN A 81 32.28 -26.54 2.59
N THR A 82 31.43 -25.72 1.98
CA THR A 82 29.96 -25.76 2.13
C THR A 82 29.27 -26.50 0.98
N MET A 83 30.02 -27.07 0.04
CA MET A 83 29.50 -27.71 -1.16
C MET A 83 29.79 -29.21 -1.14
N ARG A 84 28.83 -30.00 -1.60
CA ARG A 84 28.96 -31.44 -1.81
C ARG A 84 28.32 -31.80 -3.13
N ALA A 85 29.05 -32.52 -3.99
CA ALA A 85 28.50 -33.00 -5.26
C ALA A 85 27.26 -33.86 -5.01
N PHE A 86 26.28 -33.75 -5.89
CA PHE A 86 25.11 -34.62 -5.93
C PHE A 86 25.54 -36.06 -6.16
N GLY A 87 25.03 -36.96 -5.32
CA GLY A 87 25.17 -38.39 -5.46
C GLY A 87 23.95 -39.04 -6.11
N ASP A 88 23.75 -40.32 -5.79
CA ASP A 88 22.63 -41.10 -6.27
C ASP A 88 21.30 -40.64 -5.65
N GLY A 89 20.24 -40.83 -6.43
CA GLY A 89 18.88 -40.48 -6.02
C GLY A 89 18.32 -41.36 -4.89
N PRO A 90 17.07 -41.13 -4.49
CA PRO A 90 16.12 -40.20 -5.11
C PRO A 90 16.48 -38.72 -4.89
N TYR A 91 15.87 -37.86 -5.69
CA TYR A 91 16.11 -36.42 -5.71
C TYR A 91 14.88 -35.64 -5.24
N TYR A 92 15.13 -34.49 -4.64
CA TYR A 92 14.13 -33.70 -3.94
C TYR A 92 14.19 -32.24 -4.37
N ALA A 93 13.02 -31.59 -4.50
CA ALA A 93 12.91 -30.16 -4.75
C ALA A 93 11.91 -29.50 -3.81
N ILE A 94 12.29 -28.39 -3.19
CA ILE A 94 11.41 -27.58 -2.33
C ILE A 94 11.14 -26.26 -3.05
N LYS A 95 9.88 -25.99 -3.37
CA LYS A 95 9.47 -24.71 -3.98
C LYS A 95 9.67 -23.59 -2.97
N VAL A 96 10.37 -22.54 -3.38
CA VAL A 96 10.54 -21.33 -2.55
C VAL A 96 10.00 -20.11 -3.30
N ARG A 97 9.57 -19.12 -2.52
CA ARG A 97 9.12 -17.83 -3.03
C ARG A 97 9.83 -16.73 -2.27
N HIS A 98 10.04 -15.60 -2.92
CA HIS A 98 10.41 -14.40 -2.20
C HIS A 98 9.32 -14.06 -1.20
N ASN A 99 9.73 -13.79 0.03
CA ASN A 99 8.85 -13.24 1.04
C ASN A 99 9.33 -11.84 1.38
N ILE A 100 8.39 -10.91 1.53
CA ILE A 100 8.71 -9.56 1.98
C ILE A 100 8.71 -9.63 3.50
N LEU A 101 9.90 -9.51 4.09
CA LEU A 101 10.07 -9.51 5.55
C LEU A 101 10.01 -8.11 6.13
N HIS A 102 10.51 -7.11 5.39
CA HIS A 102 10.82 -5.79 5.94
C HIS A 102 10.74 -4.68 4.89
N THR A 103 10.28 -3.49 5.29
CA THR A 103 10.31 -2.26 4.50
C THR A 103 11.15 -1.19 5.20
N HIS A 104 12.34 -0.88 4.67
CA HIS A 104 13.21 0.17 5.25
C HIS A 104 12.70 1.60 5.02
N GLY A 105 11.75 1.79 4.09
CA GLY A 105 11.25 3.10 3.72
C GLY A 105 10.39 3.74 4.81
N GLY A 106 10.44 5.06 4.89
CA GLY A 106 9.79 5.83 5.95
C GLY A 106 9.88 7.33 5.71
N ALA A 107 9.38 8.13 6.66
CA ALA A 107 9.67 9.56 6.59
C ALA A 107 11.14 9.79 6.95
N GLN A 108 11.66 10.97 6.63
CA GLN A 108 12.98 11.34 7.13
C GLN A 108 12.84 11.75 8.59
N ARG A 109 13.74 11.31 9.46
CA ARG A 109 13.84 11.77 10.86
C ARG A 109 15.23 12.21 11.26
N ASN A 110 15.31 13.00 12.32
CA ASN A 110 16.57 13.32 13.00
C ASN A 110 16.88 12.34 14.16
N GLU A 111 17.99 12.57 14.87
CA GLU A 111 18.44 11.75 16.01
C GLU A 111 17.49 11.77 17.22
N LYS A 112 16.53 12.70 17.24
CA LYS A 112 15.48 12.81 18.26
C LYS A 112 14.19 12.10 17.84
N CYS A 113 14.22 11.41 16.70
CA CYS A 113 13.08 10.76 16.08
C CYS A 113 11.98 11.73 15.64
N GLU A 114 12.29 13.01 15.44
CA GLU A 114 11.35 14.00 14.91
C GLU A 114 11.28 13.85 13.39
N VAL A 115 10.06 13.75 12.85
CA VAL A 115 9.85 13.67 11.39
C VAL A 115 10.22 15.01 10.76
N ILE A 116 10.90 14.98 9.62
CA ILE A 116 11.40 16.14 8.88
C ILE A 116 10.51 16.39 7.66
N ASP A 117 10.08 17.63 7.49
CA ASP A 117 9.29 18.08 6.35
C ASP A 117 10.14 18.28 5.09
N MET A 118 9.49 18.59 3.96
CA MET A 118 10.16 18.81 2.67
C MET A 118 11.07 20.05 2.64
N ASN A 119 10.98 20.93 3.63
CA ASN A 119 11.84 22.10 3.79
C ASN A 119 13.03 21.83 4.73
N GLY A 120 13.14 20.61 5.28
CA GLY A 120 14.20 20.23 6.22
C GLY A 120 13.91 20.60 7.68
N ASN A 121 12.68 21.01 8.01
CA ASN A 121 12.30 21.37 9.37
C ASN A 121 11.62 20.20 10.10
N PRO A 122 11.84 20.05 11.43
CA PRO A 122 11.04 19.12 12.23
C PRO A 122 9.55 19.48 12.21
N VAL A 123 8.70 18.51 11.88
CA VAL A 123 7.24 18.62 12.00
C VAL A 123 6.87 18.60 13.48
N PRO A 124 6.23 19.66 14.01
CA PRO A 124 5.91 19.73 15.43
C PRO A 124 5.07 18.54 15.90
N HIS A 125 5.50 17.93 17.00
CA HIS A 125 4.81 16.81 17.67
C HIS A 125 4.67 15.52 16.85
N LEU A 126 5.36 15.39 15.72
CA LEU A 126 5.35 14.17 14.92
C LEU A 126 6.70 13.44 15.06
N TYR A 127 6.62 12.19 15.51
CA TYR A 127 7.77 11.32 15.74
C TYR A 127 7.56 9.95 15.10
N GLU A 128 8.66 9.31 14.68
CA GLU A 128 8.62 7.95 14.14
C GLU A 128 9.66 7.04 14.81
N ALA A 129 9.34 5.74 14.88
CA ALA A 129 10.19 4.72 15.50
C ALA A 129 10.08 3.39 14.74
N GLY A 130 11.18 2.62 14.73
CA GLY A 130 11.26 1.32 14.09
C GLY A 130 11.09 1.37 12.57
N GLU A 131 10.29 0.44 12.05
CA GLU A 131 10.12 0.18 10.60
C GLU A 131 9.35 1.27 9.83
N LEU A 132 9.19 2.45 10.41
CA LEU A 132 8.68 3.66 9.74
C LEU A 132 9.80 4.57 9.23
N GLY A 133 11.02 4.04 9.03
CA GLY A 133 12.18 4.79 8.57
C GLY A 133 13.47 4.23 9.17
N ASP A 134 14.07 3.26 8.47
CA ASP A 134 15.28 2.59 8.95
C ASP A 134 16.57 3.32 8.49
N ILE A 135 17.51 3.48 9.42
CA ILE A 135 18.83 4.05 9.20
C ILE A 135 19.71 3.22 8.25
N PHE A 136 19.38 1.94 8.03
CA PHE A 136 20.17 1.05 7.18
C PHE A 136 19.80 1.10 5.69
N ALA A 137 18.76 1.88 5.33
CA ALA A 137 18.35 2.20 3.96
C ALA A 137 18.33 0.98 3.00
N THR A 138 19.36 0.82 2.17
CA THR A 138 19.41 -0.24 1.14
C THR A 138 20.08 -1.52 1.61
N LYS A 139 20.48 -1.64 2.88
CA LYS A 139 21.21 -2.79 3.41
C LYS A 139 20.50 -3.38 4.62
N TYR A 140 20.19 -4.67 4.56
CA TYR A 140 19.66 -5.40 5.70
C TYR A 140 20.81 -5.93 6.56
N LEU A 141 20.88 -5.50 7.82
CA LEU A 141 21.78 -6.06 8.83
C LEU A 141 20.96 -6.93 9.78
N GLY A 142 21.40 -8.17 9.98
CA GLY A 142 20.68 -9.09 10.86
C GLY A 142 20.48 -8.49 12.26
N SER A 143 19.25 -8.62 12.79
CA SER A 143 18.82 -8.11 14.10
C SER A 143 18.80 -6.58 14.26
N SER A 144 19.16 -5.81 13.24
CA SER A 144 19.29 -4.36 13.36
C SER A 144 17.93 -3.65 13.53
N SER A 145 16.89 -4.14 12.86
CA SER A 145 15.53 -3.58 12.99
C SER A 145 14.96 -3.72 14.40
N VAL A 146 15.31 -4.79 15.13
CA VAL A 146 14.91 -4.96 16.54
C VAL A 146 15.62 -3.95 17.43
N ALA A 147 16.91 -3.73 17.20
CA ALA A 147 17.68 -2.72 17.92
C ALA A 147 17.13 -1.31 17.66
N ASP A 148 16.88 -0.97 16.39
CA ASP A 148 16.32 0.34 16.02
C ASP A 148 14.94 0.55 16.64
N LEU A 149 14.05 -0.44 16.58
CA LEU A 149 12.72 -0.35 17.20
C LEU A 149 12.79 -0.05 18.71
N LEU A 150 13.67 -0.73 19.45
CA LEU A 150 13.81 -0.52 20.89
C LEU A 150 14.43 0.85 21.23
N ILE A 151 15.50 1.22 20.52
CA ILE A 151 16.24 2.45 20.76
C ILE A 151 15.40 3.66 20.34
N SER A 152 14.92 3.66 19.10
CA SER A 152 14.12 4.78 18.60
C SER A 152 12.74 4.86 19.24
N GLY A 153 12.13 3.74 19.62
CA GLY A 153 10.89 3.73 20.40
C GLY A 153 11.04 4.46 21.74
N LYS A 154 12.16 4.23 22.44
CA LYS A 154 12.49 4.97 23.67
C LYS A 154 12.70 6.46 23.39
N ILE A 155 13.53 6.80 22.40
CA ILE A 155 13.85 8.20 22.06
C ILE A 155 12.59 8.97 21.64
N ALA A 156 11.78 8.40 20.74
CA ALA A 156 10.53 8.98 20.28
C ALA A 156 9.55 9.16 21.45
N GLY A 157 9.38 8.15 22.30
CA GLY A 157 8.51 8.22 23.48
C GLY A 157 8.96 9.30 24.48
N GLU A 158 10.25 9.36 24.81
CA GLU A 158 10.79 10.39 25.70
C GLU A 158 10.63 11.80 25.15
N ASN A 159 10.81 11.98 23.83
CA ASN A 159 10.64 13.29 23.20
C ASN A 159 9.17 13.68 23.05
N ALA A 160 8.29 12.74 22.72
CA ALA A 160 6.85 12.96 22.63
C ALA A 160 6.25 13.33 24.00
N ALA A 161 6.76 12.77 25.09
CA ALA A 161 6.29 13.03 26.46
C ALA A 161 6.77 14.39 27.03
N ARG A 162 7.74 15.06 26.40
CA ARG A 162 8.23 16.36 26.88
C ARG A 162 7.19 17.44 26.61
N THR A 163 6.83 18.18 27.67
CA THR A 163 6.01 19.38 27.56
C THR A 163 6.76 20.45 26.78
N ARG A 164 6.43 20.63 25.49
CA ARG A 164 6.89 21.77 24.70
C ARG A 164 5.82 22.84 24.75
N LYS A 165 6.23 24.11 24.89
CA LYS A 165 5.31 25.23 24.65
C LYS A 165 4.86 25.11 23.20
N LEU A 166 3.55 24.96 23.00
CA LEU A 166 2.94 25.24 21.70
C LEU A 166 3.25 26.70 21.42
N ASP A 167 4.16 26.97 20.49
CA ASP A 167 4.15 28.29 19.86
C ASP A 167 2.73 28.48 19.33
N SER A 168 2.10 29.54 19.82
CA SER A 168 0.65 29.73 19.73
C SER A 168 0.26 30.10 18.30
N ALA A 169 0.27 29.10 17.44
CA ALA A 169 -0.42 29.00 16.17
C ALA A 169 -0.33 27.54 15.74
N VAL A 170 -1.23 26.70 16.26
CA VAL A 170 -1.63 25.54 15.47
C VAL A 170 -2.37 26.13 14.28
N ASP A 171 -1.64 26.39 13.21
CA ASP A 171 -2.26 26.75 11.96
C ASP A 171 -2.87 25.47 11.38
N ALA A 172 -4.06 25.12 11.87
CA ALA A 172 -4.92 24.10 11.29
C ALA A 172 -5.40 24.47 9.86
N ILE A 173 -4.93 25.61 9.32
CA ILE A 173 -5.44 26.26 8.12
C ILE A 173 -4.27 26.76 7.22
N THR A 174 -3.20 26.00 7.00
CA THR A 174 -2.36 26.25 5.82
C THR A 174 -1.96 25.00 5.04
N GLY A 175 -1.94 25.16 3.72
CA GLY A 175 -1.34 24.25 2.75
C GLY A 175 -2.19 23.03 2.39
N ALA A 176 -2.28 22.04 3.27
CA ALA A 176 -2.93 20.77 2.96
C ALA A 176 -4.47 20.85 2.95
N SER A 177 -5.04 21.82 3.68
CA SER A 177 -6.47 22.12 3.70
C SER A 177 -6.88 23.14 2.63
N LEU A 178 -5.91 23.85 2.04
CA LEU A 178 -6.16 24.61 0.81
C LEU A 178 -6.20 23.58 -0.30
N ILE A 179 -7.40 23.21 -0.75
CA ILE A 179 -7.56 22.57 -2.05
C ILE A 179 -6.94 23.57 -3.04
N PRO A 180 -5.74 23.32 -3.62
CA PRO A 180 -5.36 24.07 -4.79
C PRO A 180 -6.48 23.80 -5.80
N GLU A 181 -6.86 24.75 -6.65
CA GLU A 181 -7.81 24.48 -7.74
C GLU A 181 -7.20 23.49 -8.75
N LEU A 182 -6.93 22.26 -8.32
CA LEU A 182 -6.61 21.09 -9.12
C LEU A 182 -7.93 20.63 -9.72
N ARG A 183 -8.39 21.41 -10.70
CA ARG A 183 -9.49 21.00 -11.56
C ARG A 183 -8.92 20.05 -12.60
N SER A 184 -9.64 18.98 -12.89
CA SER A 184 -9.34 18.12 -14.02
C SER A 184 -9.32 18.97 -15.30
N ASP A 185 -8.29 18.82 -16.13
CA ASP A 185 -8.20 19.39 -17.48
C ASP A 185 -8.93 18.53 -18.52
N ALA A 186 -9.53 17.41 -18.08
CA ALA A 186 -10.45 16.63 -18.88
C ALA A 186 -11.69 17.48 -19.20
N GLN A 187 -11.87 17.80 -20.48
CA GLN A 187 -12.92 18.69 -20.98
C GLN A 187 -14.31 18.33 -20.41
N ILE A 188 -14.84 19.25 -19.60
CA ILE A 188 -16.24 19.24 -19.16
C ILE A 188 -17.09 19.47 -20.42
N THR A 189 -17.79 18.44 -20.88
CA THR A 189 -18.84 18.65 -21.87
C THR A 189 -19.95 19.42 -21.17
N ALA A 190 -20.07 20.71 -21.46
CA ALA A 190 -21.15 21.54 -20.92
C ALA A 190 -22.49 21.04 -21.48
N THR A 191 -23.14 20.15 -20.74
CA THR A 191 -24.51 19.75 -21.03
C THR A 191 -25.43 20.92 -20.68
N ASN A 192 -26.03 21.57 -21.69
CA ASN A 192 -27.03 22.60 -21.44
C ASN A 192 -28.27 21.94 -20.82
N TYR A 193 -28.55 22.24 -19.55
CA TYR A 193 -29.77 21.78 -18.87
C TYR A 193 -30.83 22.88 -18.92
N GLU A 194 -32.00 22.55 -19.45
CA GLU A 194 -33.13 23.48 -19.49
C GLU A 194 -33.67 23.76 -18.08
N THR A 195 -34.15 24.99 -17.85
CA THR A 195 -34.81 25.43 -16.62
C THR A 195 -36.16 26.09 -16.91
N LYS A 196 -37.13 25.87 -16.01
CA LYS A 196 -38.40 26.62 -15.97
C LYS A 196 -38.25 27.89 -15.12
N GLU A 197 -39.29 28.74 -15.12
CA GLU A 197 -39.29 30.06 -14.45
C GLU A 197 -38.96 30.01 -12.95
N ASN A 198 -39.25 28.89 -12.27
CA ASN A 198 -38.95 28.64 -10.86
C ASN A 198 -37.81 27.63 -10.63
N GLN A 199 -36.93 27.45 -11.61
CA GLN A 199 -35.84 26.48 -11.56
C GLN A 199 -34.49 27.11 -11.86
N ALA A 200 -33.47 26.61 -11.17
CA ALA A 200 -32.08 27.02 -11.38
C ALA A 200 -31.14 25.81 -11.36
N ILE A 201 -30.02 25.95 -12.07
CA ILE A 201 -28.95 24.96 -12.13
C ILE A 201 -27.77 25.41 -11.27
N GLY A 202 -27.25 24.46 -10.50
CA GLY A 202 -25.99 24.60 -9.78
C GLY A 202 -25.09 23.41 -10.05
N ILE A 203 -23.80 23.67 -10.02
CA ILE A 203 -22.74 22.80 -10.48
C ILE A 203 -21.62 22.87 -9.44
N SER A 204 -21.21 21.73 -8.91
CA SER A 204 -19.98 21.65 -8.12
C SER A 204 -19.03 20.63 -8.73
N SER A 205 -17.79 21.05 -8.91
CA SER A 205 -16.68 20.20 -9.35
C SER A 205 -15.87 19.63 -8.17
N ASN A 206 -16.28 19.89 -6.92
CA ASN A 206 -15.56 19.48 -5.71
C ASN A 206 -15.95 18.07 -5.22
N GLY A 207 -16.50 17.24 -6.11
CA GLY A 207 -16.85 15.84 -5.84
C GLY A 207 -15.62 14.94 -5.80
N ILE A 208 -15.83 13.63 -5.57
CA ILE A 208 -14.74 12.64 -5.58
C ILE A 208 -14.32 12.30 -7.02
N SER A 209 -15.25 12.46 -7.98
CA SER A 209 -14.99 12.21 -9.39
C SER A 209 -14.64 13.48 -10.15
N ASP A 210 -13.88 13.33 -11.24
CA ASP A 210 -13.59 14.39 -12.21
C ASP A 210 -14.85 14.93 -12.92
N PHE A 211 -16.01 14.28 -12.75
CA PHE A 211 -17.29 14.73 -13.29
C PHE A 211 -18.04 15.60 -12.27
N PRO A 212 -18.50 16.80 -12.65
CA PRO A 212 -19.21 17.67 -11.72
C PRO A 212 -20.56 17.09 -11.31
N ILE A 213 -20.95 17.37 -10.07
CA ILE A 213 -22.31 17.17 -9.59
C ILE A 213 -23.15 18.34 -10.08
N VAL A 214 -24.16 18.04 -10.90
CA VAL A 214 -25.10 19.04 -11.41
C VAL A 214 -26.47 18.80 -10.80
N VAL A 215 -27.04 19.84 -10.20
CA VAL A 215 -28.37 19.81 -9.60
C VAL A 215 -29.29 20.84 -10.23
N ARG A 216 -30.55 20.49 -10.33
CA ARG A 216 -31.65 21.43 -10.59
C ARG A 216 -32.45 21.59 -9.31
N VAL A 217 -32.55 22.84 -8.87
CA VAL A 217 -33.37 23.22 -7.72
C VAL A 217 -34.63 23.91 -8.22
N THR A 218 -35.78 23.49 -7.71
CA THR A 218 -37.08 24.13 -7.93
C THR A 218 -37.54 24.77 -6.64
N GLY A 219 -37.94 26.03 -6.70
CA GLY A 219 -38.46 26.76 -5.54
C GLY A 219 -38.39 28.27 -5.69
N SER A 220 -38.27 28.94 -4.56
CA SER A 220 -38.12 30.40 -4.43
C SER A 220 -36.95 30.74 -3.51
N LYS A 221 -36.53 32.00 -3.43
CA LYS A 221 -35.46 32.43 -2.50
C LYS A 221 -35.62 31.97 -1.05
N ASN A 222 -36.86 31.77 -0.60
CA ASN A 222 -37.14 31.42 0.80
C ASN A 222 -37.58 29.97 1.00
N LYS A 223 -37.76 29.20 -0.08
CA LYS A 223 -38.29 27.82 0.02
C LYS A 223 -37.77 26.90 -1.08
N LEU A 224 -37.20 25.78 -0.66
CA LEU A 224 -36.88 24.63 -1.51
C LEU A 224 -38.12 23.74 -1.67
N GLU A 225 -38.50 23.45 -2.91
CA GLU A 225 -39.61 22.54 -3.21
C GLU A 225 -39.13 21.21 -3.78
N LYS A 226 -38.06 21.23 -4.59
CA LYS A 226 -37.49 20.04 -5.20
C LYS A 226 -36.01 20.21 -5.49
N ILE A 227 -35.23 19.15 -5.29
CA ILE A 227 -33.84 19.04 -5.73
C ILE A 227 -33.73 17.80 -6.61
N GLU A 228 -33.23 17.98 -7.84
CA GLU A 228 -33.00 16.90 -8.80
C GLU A 228 -31.52 16.83 -9.14
N VAL A 229 -30.89 15.67 -8.98
CA VAL A 229 -29.50 15.47 -9.41
C VAL A 229 -29.50 15.03 -10.86
N LEU A 230 -29.03 15.91 -11.75
CA LEU A 230 -29.02 15.72 -13.20
C LEU A 230 -27.78 15.00 -13.69
N GLN A 231 -26.66 15.17 -13.00
CA GLN A 231 -25.39 14.50 -13.29
C GLN A 231 -24.60 14.30 -12.01
N GLN A 232 -24.03 13.12 -11.85
CA GLN A 232 -23.06 12.77 -10.82
C GLN A 232 -22.32 11.49 -11.23
N LYS A 233 -21.07 11.32 -10.80
CA LYS A 233 -20.29 10.09 -11.00
C LYS A 233 -19.55 9.68 -9.73
N GLU A 234 -20.23 9.80 -8.60
CA GLU A 234 -19.69 9.47 -7.28
C GLU A 234 -19.64 7.94 -7.07
N SER A 235 -18.86 7.51 -6.07
CA SER A 235 -18.78 6.09 -5.69
C SER A 235 -20.17 5.55 -5.29
N PRO A 236 -20.67 4.47 -5.93
CA PRO A 236 -22.03 3.97 -5.68
C PRO A 236 -22.32 3.65 -4.21
N ASP A 237 -21.38 2.99 -3.54
CA ASP A 237 -21.57 2.45 -2.19
C ASP A 237 -21.48 3.50 -1.08
N ILE A 238 -20.99 4.71 -1.38
CA ILE A 238 -20.75 5.76 -0.39
C ILE A 238 -21.46 7.06 -0.82
N GLY A 239 -20.96 7.70 -1.89
CA GLY A 239 -21.51 8.97 -2.39
C GLY A 239 -22.91 8.81 -2.99
N GLY A 240 -23.14 7.73 -3.74
CA GLY A 240 -24.46 7.41 -4.30
C GLY A 240 -25.54 7.22 -3.24
N LEU A 241 -25.20 6.66 -2.08
CA LEU A 241 -26.10 6.51 -0.94
C LEU A 241 -26.26 7.79 -0.10
N ALA A 242 -25.26 8.69 -0.13
CA ALA A 242 -25.28 9.95 0.59
C ALA A 242 -26.20 10.99 -0.07
N ILE A 243 -26.18 11.09 -1.41
CA ILE A 243 -26.92 12.10 -2.16
C ILE A 243 -28.43 12.10 -1.83
N PRO A 244 -29.17 10.97 -1.92
CA PRO A 244 -30.60 10.97 -1.61
C PRO A 244 -30.92 11.37 -0.17
N LYS A 245 -30.06 10.99 0.79
CA LYS A 245 -30.23 11.33 2.21
C LYS A 245 -30.06 12.83 2.42
N LEU A 246 -29.03 13.42 1.83
CA LEU A 246 -28.75 14.85 1.90
C LEU A 246 -29.86 15.67 1.23
N THR A 247 -30.31 15.29 0.02
CA THR A 247 -31.41 16.02 -0.64
C THR A 247 -32.70 15.98 0.17
N LYS A 248 -32.98 14.86 0.85
CA LYS A 248 -34.15 14.74 1.73
C LYS A 248 -34.03 15.65 2.94
N ALA A 249 -32.87 15.66 3.61
CA ALA A 249 -32.62 16.53 4.75
C ALA A 249 -32.74 18.01 4.35
N MET A 250 -32.15 18.41 3.22
CA MET A 250 -32.22 19.79 2.72
C MET A 250 -33.64 20.27 2.45
N LEU A 251 -34.49 19.40 1.91
CA LEU A 251 -35.91 19.70 1.68
C LEU A 251 -36.73 19.73 2.98
N GLN A 252 -36.39 18.89 3.97
CA GLN A 252 -37.06 18.85 5.26
C GLN A 252 -36.74 20.09 6.11
N ASP A 253 -35.46 20.45 6.18
CA ASP A 253 -34.98 21.55 7.01
C ASP A 253 -35.02 22.90 6.27
N ASN A 254 -35.40 22.87 4.99
CA ASN A 254 -35.42 24.03 4.09
C ASN A 254 -34.11 24.83 4.18
N THR A 255 -32.98 24.13 4.06
CA THR A 255 -31.63 24.70 4.07
C THR A 255 -30.71 23.86 3.19
N ALA A 256 -29.73 24.49 2.54
CA ALA A 256 -28.68 23.79 1.81
C ALA A 256 -27.49 23.45 2.72
N ASP A 257 -27.55 23.87 3.98
CA ASP A 257 -26.53 23.62 4.99
C ASP A 257 -27.02 22.56 5.99
N VAL A 258 -26.87 21.30 5.59
CA VAL A 258 -27.17 20.12 6.40
C VAL A 258 -25.89 19.39 6.77
N ASP A 259 -25.94 18.55 7.80
CA ASP A 259 -24.77 17.76 8.23
C ASP A 259 -24.24 16.84 7.13
N SER A 260 -22.92 16.74 7.04
CA SER A 260 -22.26 15.82 6.11
C SER A 260 -22.45 14.36 6.54
N ILE A 261 -22.54 13.45 5.58
CA ILE A 261 -22.59 12.01 5.88
C ILE A 261 -21.16 11.49 6.12
N SER A 262 -20.96 10.81 7.25
CA SER A 262 -19.68 10.20 7.59
C SER A 262 -19.21 9.24 6.49
N GLY A 263 -17.94 9.35 6.10
CA GLY A 263 -17.35 8.60 4.98
C GLY A 263 -17.61 9.19 3.59
N ALA A 264 -18.52 10.16 3.45
CA ALA A 264 -18.87 10.81 2.18
C ALA A 264 -18.65 12.34 2.22
N SER A 265 -17.59 12.80 2.88
CA SER A 265 -17.37 14.22 3.17
C SER A 265 -17.24 15.09 1.92
N ALA A 266 -16.46 14.65 0.92
CA ALA A 266 -16.28 15.37 -0.34
C ALA A 266 -17.59 15.45 -1.15
N THR A 267 -18.28 14.31 -1.33
CA THR A 267 -19.61 14.26 -1.98
C THR A 267 -20.63 15.16 -1.26
N SER A 268 -20.61 15.15 0.08
CA SER A 268 -21.51 15.98 0.90
C SER A 268 -21.24 17.46 0.70
N GLY A 269 -19.96 17.87 0.65
CA GLY A 269 -19.56 19.25 0.38
C GLY A 269 -19.99 19.70 -1.01
N ALA A 270 -19.68 18.91 -2.03
CA ALA A 270 -19.98 19.21 -3.43
C ALA A 270 -21.49 19.37 -3.68
N LEU A 271 -22.32 18.47 -3.12
CA LEU A 271 -23.77 18.59 -3.26
C LEU A 271 -24.31 19.85 -2.58
N LYS A 272 -23.84 20.18 -1.37
CA LYS A 272 -24.24 21.41 -0.66
C LYS A 272 -23.90 22.65 -1.49
N GLU A 273 -22.69 22.70 -2.05
CA GLU A 273 -22.24 23.80 -2.90
C GLU A 273 -23.11 23.93 -4.17
N ALA A 274 -23.36 22.83 -4.87
CA ALA A 274 -24.19 22.83 -6.07
C ALA A 274 -25.63 23.31 -5.76
N VAL A 275 -26.21 22.86 -4.64
CA VAL A 275 -27.55 23.30 -4.22
C VAL A 275 -27.54 24.77 -3.80
N LYS A 276 -26.53 25.25 -3.05
CA LYS A 276 -26.38 26.67 -2.69
C LYS A 276 -26.27 27.55 -3.93
N GLU A 277 -25.46 27.14 -4.90
CA GLU A 277 -25.27 27.88 -6.15
C GLU A 277 -26.58 27.97 -6.95
N ALA A 278 -27.31 26.86 -7.07
CA ALA A 278 -28.62 26.84 -7.73
C ALA A 278 -29.64 27.73 -7.00
N TRP A 279 -29.71 27.61 -5.67
CA TRP A 279 -30.70 28.34 -4.88
C TRP A 279 -30.47 29.86 -4.91
N ASN A 280 -29.22 30.30 -4.87
CA ASN A 280 -28.87 31.72 -5.01
C ASN A 280 -29.28 32.33 -6.36
N LYS A 281 -29.47 31.51 -7.40
CA LYS A 281 -29.94 31.94 -8.72
C LYS A 281 -31.47 32.00 -8.86
N LEU A 282 -32.23 31.46 -7.90
CA LEU A 282 -33.69 31.56 -7.89
C LEU A 282 -34.13 33.01 -7.57
N LYS A 283 -35.17 33.48 -8.24
CA LYS A 283 -35.70 34.85 -8.08
C LYS A 283 -36.60 34.98 -6.86
#